data_AF-A0A1V5ZV90-F1
#
_entry.id   AF-A0A1V5ZV90-F1
#
_cell.length_a   1.000
_cell.length_b   1.000
_cell.length_c   1.000
_cell.angle_alpha   90.00
_cell.angle_beta   90.00
_cell.angle_gamma   90.00
#
_symmetry.space_group_name_H-M   'P 1'
#
loop_
_entity.id
_entity.type
_entity.pdbx_description
1 polymer ?
#
loop_
_entity_poly.entity_id
_entity_poly.type
_entity_poly.pdbx_seq_one_letter_code
_entity_poly.pdbx_strand_id
1 'polypeptide(L)'
;MRQEEKDKLKKHGKLFCDFANAKTTDDILTSFFSNVQSVFNFSSDFTEKALIKYPTIEKTIGKLSDADNELLKMFLKRDEILISCNSAFNRTYFFIDKYDPIDSVFNISEMELYYDKTMDEPDYIEKPSIIPLAEIDKLIGQLDEDLPLDEIKNDLMALVNICNQIHERKLGRKTHCVEIENISKDYKGIKGLHNHLRTTQEKLKTILLQIIETENAYESEGFRSMLSRYNYIDKKILIINQDKDRLIEKDIFVENDFLKDIGKMPYQDFFNAPISYCFIEYLKHSEYRGKERLTVCQKCNDIFIKSKFYDYQFFCPSCSRKNRMTPEERASYMRGYRANPIVKKRERKR
;
A
#
# COMPACT_ATOMS: atom_id res chain seq x y z
N MET A 1 1.36 -24.81 25.67
CA MET A 1 1.80 -23.45 25.24
C MET A 1 1.88 -22.43 26.39
N ARG A 2 3.00 -21.69 26.47
CA ARG A 2 3.25 -20.59 27.43
C ARG A 2 2.35 -19.38 27.15
N GLN A 3 2.20 -18.46 28.11
CA GLN A 3 1.33 -17.28 27.94
C GLN A 3 1.86 -16.34 26.84
N GLU A 4 3.17 -16.13 26.79
CA GLU A 4 3.85 -15.32 25.76
C GLU A 4 3.58 -15.81 24.34
N GLU A 5 3.63 -17.12 24.12
CA GLU A 5 3.33 -17.75 22.83
C GLU A 5 1.86 -17.53 22.43
N LYS A 6 0.91 -17.61 23.38
CA LYS A 6 -0.50 -17.32 23.10
C LYS A 6 -0.72 -15.86 22.71
N ASP A 7 -0.02 -14.95 23.38
CA ASP A 7 -0.11 -13.52 23.10
C ASP A 7 0.51 -13.19 21.74
N LYS A 8 1.64 -13.82 21.39
CA LYS A 8 2.24 -13.75 20.06
C LYS A 8 1.27 -14.21 18.97
N LEU A 9 0.63 -15.37 19.14
CA LEU A 9 -0.34 -15.87 18.15
C LEU A 9 -1.59 -15.00 18.04
N LYS A 10 -2.03 -14.38 19.15
CA LYS A 10 -3.13 -13.41 19.11
C LYS A 10 -2.73 -12.18 18.30
N LYS A 11 -1.50 -11.67 18.46
CA LYS A 11 -0.98 -10.55 17.66
C LYS A 11 -0.85 -10.92 16.18
N HIS A 12 -0.32 -12.09 15.86
CA HIS A 12 -0.27 -12.61 14.47
C HIS A 12 -1.66 -12.66 13.85
N GLY A 13 -2.61 -13.26 14.57
CA GLY A 13 -4.01 -13.36 14.19
C GLY A 13 -4.66 -12.01 13.91
N LYS A 14 -4.37 -11.02 14.77
CA LYS A 14 -4.86 -9.66 14.62
C LYS A 14 -4.33 -8.98 13.37
N LEU A 15 -3.04 -9.13 13.06
CA LEU A 15 -2.40 -8.47 11.92
C LEU A 15 -3.13 -8.78 10.60
N PHE A 16 -3.31 -10.06 10.25
CA PHE A 16 -3.95 -10.41 8.97
C PHE A 16 -5.47 -10.24 8.98
N CYS A 17 -6.14 -10.40 10.13
CA CYS A 17 -7.58 -10.12 10.25
C CYS A 17 -7.88 -8.63 10.05
N ASP A 18 -7.15 -7.76 10.75
CA ASP A 18 -7.36 -6.31 10.65
C ASP A 18 -7.07 -5.82 9.24
N PHE A 19 -5.99 -6.32 8.61
CA PHE A 19 -5.68 -5.99 7.22
C PHE A 19 -6.83 -6.36 6.28
N ALA A 20 -7.37 -7.58 6.40
CA ALA A 20 -8.47 -8.06 5.56
C ALA A 20 -9.81 -7.34 5.81
N ASN A 21 -10.02 -6.79 7.00
CA ASN A 21 -11.29 -6.16 7.40
C ASN A 21 -11.26 -4.62 7.41
N ALA A 22 -10.10 -3.99 7.20
CA ALA A 22 -10.00 -2.54 7.15
C ALA A 22 -10.95 -1.94 6.10
N LYS A 23 -11.58 -0.80 6.42
CA LYS A 23 -12.64 -0.21 5.58
C LYS A 23 -12.07 0.66 4.47
N THR A 24 -10.93 1.29 4.74
CA THR A 24 -10.21 2.15 3.81
C THR A 24 -8.75 1.73 3.73
N THR A 25 -8.05 2.18 2.71
CA THR A 25 -6.61 1.94 2.57
C THR A 25 -5.78 2.73 3.58
N ASP A 26 -6.33 3.84 4.09
CA ASP A 26 -5.76 4.59 5.22
C ASP A 26 -5.84 3.74 6.50
N ASP A 27 -7.01 3.13 6.78
CA ASP A 27 -7.17 2.18 7.90
C ASP A 27 -6.21 1.00 7.79
N ILE A 28 -5.97 0.49 6.56
CA ILE A 28 -4.99 -0.57 6.32
C ILE A 28 -3.61 -0.12 6.80
N LEU A 29 -3.11 1.02 6.33
CA LEU A 29 -1.77 1.50 6.70
C LEU A 29 -1.62 1.68 8.20
N THR A 30 -2.54 2.40 8.82
CA THR A 30 -2.46 2.71 10.26
C THR A 30 -2.54 1.43 11.10
N SER A 31 -3.48 0.53 10.81
CA SER A 31 -3.61 -0.72 11.56
C SER A 31 -2.47 -1.69 11.26
N PHE A 32 -1.99 -1.77 10.03
CA PHE A 32 -0.87 -2.63 9.64
C PHE A 32 0.40 -2.24 10.39
N PHE A 33 0.81 -0.97 10.35
CA PHE A 33 2.03 -0.54 11.03
C PHE A 33 1.94 -0.68 12.55
N SER A 34 0.78 -0.37 13.14
CA SER A 34 0.55 -0.60 14.58
C SER A 34 0.61 -2.08 14.95
N ASN A 35 0.07 -2.97 14.11
CA ASN A 35 0.12 -4.40 14.32
C ASN A 35 1.53 -4.96 14.12
N VAL A 36 2.25 -4.54 13.07
CA VAL A 36 3.67 -4.88 12.82
C VAL A 36 4.53 -4.47 14.01
N GLN A 37 4.37 -3.24 14.49
CA GLN A 37 5.03 -2.73 15.69
C GLN A 37 4.81 -3.66 16.89
N SER A 38 3.56 -4.05 17.13
CA SER A 38 3.19 -4.91 18.24
C SER A 38 3.71 -6.34 18.10
N VAL A 39 3.66 -6.91 16.88
CA VAL A 39 4.05 -8.29 16.59
C VAL A 39 5.56 -8.48 16.69
N PHE A 40 6.33 -7.56 16.12
CA PHE A 40 7.80 -7.67 16.04
C PHE A 40 8.52 -6.84 17.12
N ASN A 41 7.75 -6.26 18.06
CA ASN A 41 8.26 -5.43 19.16
C ASN A 41 9.16 -4.29 18.67
N PHE A 42 8.74 -3.60 17.62
CA PHE A 42 9.43 -2.38 17.16
C PHE A 42 9.24 -1.24 18.15
N SER A 43 10.08 -0.21 18.00
CA SER A 43 10.08 1.00 18.79
C SER A 43 8.70 1.67 18.85
N SER A 44 8.46 2.45 19.91
CA SER A 44 7.19 3.15 20.13
C SER A 44 6.84 4.14 19.02
N ASP A 45 7.84 4.71 18.34
CA ASP A 45 7.69 5.71 17.27
C ASP A 45 7.73 5.09 15.86
N PHE A 46 7.84 3.77 15.72
CA PHE A 46 7.85 3.07 14.42
C PHE A 46 6.66 3.44 13.54
N THR A 47 5.44 3.40 14.09
CA THR A 47 4.22 3.66 13.29
C THR A 47 4.24 5.09 12.72
N GLU A 48 4.71 6.07 13.48
CA GLU A 48 4.86 7.44 13.02
C GLU A 48 5.90 7.55 11.90
N LYS A 49 7.09 6.96 12.09
CA LYS A 49 8.15 6.90 11.07
C LYS A 49 7.68 6.22 9.78
N ALA A 50 6.93 5.13 9.89
CA ALA A 50 6.39 4.41 8.76
C ALA A 50 5.36 5.26 7.99
N LEU A 51 4.47 5.98 8.69
CA LEU A 51 3.46 6.86 8.08
C LEU A 51 4.03 8.20 7.55
N ILE A 52 5.30 8.50 7.80
CA ILE A 52 6.02 9.57 7.07
C ILE A 52 6.42 9.07 5.68
N LYS A 53 6.85 7.81 5.57
CA LYS A 53 7.28 7.19 4.31
C LYS A 53 6.12 6.67 3.46
N TYR A 54 5.06 6.21 4.11
CA TYR A 54 3.84 5.71 3.51
C TYR A 54 2.67 6.55 4.03
N PRO A 55 2.51 7.77 3.52
CA PRO A 55 1.46 8.66 4.00
C PRO A 55 0.09 8.11 3.60
N THR A 56 -0.89 8.34 4.47
CA THR A 56 -2.30 8.10 4.16
C THR A 56 -2.82 9.13 3.18
N ILE A 57 -3.89 8.82 2.45
CA ILE A 57 -4.52 9.79 1.54
C ILE A 57 -5.02 10.99 2.35
N GLU A 58 -5.62 10.76 3.52
CA GLU A 58 -6.08 11.83 4.42
C GLU A 58 -4.94 12.76 4.85
N LYS A 59 -3.74 12.23 5.15
CA LYS A 59 -2.58 13.06 5.54
C LYS A 59 -2.06 13.88 4.37
N THR A 60 -2.14 13.36 3.15
CA THR A 60 -1.63 14.03 1.94
C THR A 60 -2.58 15.08 1.40
N ILE A 61 -3.88 14.77 1.29
CA ILE A 61 -4.85 15.66 0.64
C ILE A 61 -6.05 16.04 1.51
N GLY A 62 -6.22 15.44 2.69
CA GLY A 62 -7.41 15.65 3.53
C GLY A 62 -7.56 17.05 4.11
N LYS A 63 -6.49 17.86 4.08
CA LYS A 63 -6.49 19.26 4.52
C LYS A 63 -6.61 20.27 3.37
N LEU A 64 -6.65 19.80 2.12
CA LEU A 64 -6.75 20.68 0.97
C LEU A 64 -8.15 21.28 0.90
N SER A 65 -8.23 22.59 0.64
CA SER A 65 -9.50 23.23 0.31
C SER A 65 -10.02 22.75 -1.05
N ASP A 66 -11.29 22.99 -1.36
CA ASP A 66 -11.84 22.63 -2.68
C ASP A 66 -11.05 23.29 -3.82
N ALA A 67 -10.62 24.54 -3.63
CA ALA A 67 -9.80 25.26 -4.60
C ALA A 67 -8.43 24.59 -4.82
N ASP A 68 -7.81 24.09 -3.74
CA ASP A 68 -6.52 23.41 -3.79
C ASP A 68 -6.65 22.01 -4.40
N ASN A 69 -7.75 21.32 -4.12
CA ASN A 69 -8.07 20.05 -4.76
C ASN A 69 -8.27 20.21 -6.28
N GLU A 70 -8.93 21.28 -6.72
CA GLU A 70 -9.03 21.58 -8.15
C GLU A 70 -7.65 21.89 -8.77
N LEU A 71 -6.81 22.66 -8.08
CA LEU A 71 -5.45 22.93 -8.55
C LEU A 71 -4.59 21.65 -8.62
N LEU A 72 -4.71 20.76 -7.63
CA LEU A 72 -4.08 19.43 -7.63
C LEU A 72 -4.54 18.61 -8.84
N LYS A 73 -5.85 18.56 -9.12
CA LYS A 73 -6.38 17.87 -10.32
C LYS A 73 -5.81 18.44 -11.61
N MET A 74 -5.61 19.76 -11.69
CA MET A 74 -5.00 20.40 -12.86
C MET A 74 -3.54 20.00 -13.03
N PHE A 75 -2.76 19.95 -11.96
CA PHE A 75 -1.37 19.46 -12.02
C PHE A 75 -1.31 17.98 -12.44
N LEU A 76 -2.15 17.12 -11.86
CA LEU A 76 -2.21 15.71 -12.25
C LEU A 76 -2.60 15.55 -13.72
N LYS A 77 -3.59 16.32 -14.20
CA LYS A 77 -4.00 16.30 -15.61
C LYS A 77 -2.91 16.81 -16.54
N ARG A 78 -2.17 17.86 -16.15
CA ARG A 78 -0.99 18.34 -16.89
C ARG A 78 0.03 17.22 -17.06
N ASP A 79 0.35 16.52 -15.97
CA ASP A 79 1.35 15.45 -15.99
C ASP A 79 0.86 14.25 -16.83
N GLU A 80 -0.44 13.93 -16.78
CA GLU A 80 -1.05 12.90 -17.65
C GLU A 80 -0.96 13.27 -19.13
N ILE A 81 -1.29 14.51 -19.51
CA ILE A 81 -1.16 15.00 -20.88
C ILE A 81 0.32 14.98 -21.32
N LEU A 82 1.24 15.42 -20.46
CA LEU A 82 2.67 15.41 -20.76
C LEU A 82 3.19 13.99 -21.05
N ILE A 83 2.76 13.00 -20.28
CA ILE A 83 3.07 11.58 -20.52
C ILE A 83 2.47 11.11 -21.85
N SER A 84 1.25 11.52 -22.18
CA SER A 84 0.60 11.20 -23.46
C SER A 84 1.41 11.73 -24.63
N CYS A 85 1.75 13.04 -24.59
CA CYS A 85 2.62 13.67 -25.58
C CYS A 85 3.93 12.87 -25.73
N ASN A 86 4.67 12.67 -24.63
CA ASN A 86 5.97 12.02 -24.67
C ASN A 86 5.92 10.56 -25.09
N SER A 87 4.80 9.86 -24.90
CA SER A 87 4.62 8.50 -25.42
C SER A 87 4.59 8.46 -26.95
N ALA A 88 4.05 9.50 -27.59
CA ALA A 88 4.08 9.64 -29.04
C ALA A 88 5.48 10.03 -29.56
N PHE A 89 6.20 10.89 -28.83
CA PHE A 89 7.56 11.33 -29.19
C PHE A 89 8.68 10.33 -28.86
N ASN A 90 8.40 9.28 -28.08
CA ASN A 90 9.43 8.31 -27.66
C ASN A 90 10.09 7.58 -28.86
N ARG A 91 9.46 7.59 -30.04
CA ARG A 91 10.02 7.03 -31.29
C ARG A 91 11.04 7.94 -31.97
N THR A 92 11.07 9.22 -31.62
CA THR A 92 11.89 10.24 -32.28
C THR A 92 13.01 10.77 -31.39
N TYR A 93 13.35 10.06 -30.30
CA TYR A 93 14.38 10.47 -29.33
C TYR A 93 14.16 11.89 -28.79
N PHE A 94 12.90 12.28 -28.64
CA PHE A 94 12.49 13.64 -28.31
C PHE A 94 11.54 13.60 -27.11
N PHE A 95 11.73 14.51 -26.16
CA PHE A 95 10.90 14.60 -24.98
C PHE A 95 10.55 16.05 -24.67
N ILE A 96 9.32 16.28 -24.24
CA ILE A 96 8.88 17.56 -23.71
C ILE A 96 9.08 17.51 -22.20
N ASP A 97 9.91 18.43 -21.68
CA ASP A 97 10.15 18.55 -20.25
C ASP A 97 9.02 19.33 -19.58
N LYS A 98 8.68 20.48 -20.17
CA LYS A 98 7.63 21.38 -19.69
C LYS A 98 7.22 22.39 -20.75
N TYR A 99 6.02 22.94 -20.59
CA TYR A 99 5.60 24.16 -21.27
C TYR A 99 5.64 25.33 -20.27
N ASP A 100 6.28 26.44 -20.65
CA ASP A 100 6.31 27.69 -19.91
C ASP A 100 5.24 28.65 -20.44
N PRO A 101 4.17 28.92 -19.68
CA PRO A 101 3.09 29.81 -20.11
C PRO A 101 3.47 31.29 -20.09
N ILE A 102 4.57 31.69 -19.43
CA ILE A 102 5.01 33.09 -19.39
C ILE A 102 5.65 33.46 -20.72
N ASP A 103 6.63 32.66 -21.13
CA ASP A 103 7.38 32.90 -22.36
C ASP A 103 6.72 32.26 -23.59
N SER A 104 5.66 31.46 -23.37
CA SER A 104 4.95 30.69 -24.40
C SER A 104 5.87 29.75 -25.18
N VAL A 105 6.71 29.01 -24.44
CA VAL A 105 7.73 28.10 -25.00
C VAL A 105 7.62 26.69 -24.44
N PHE A 106 7.92 25.69 -25.27
CA PHE A 106 8.20 24.33 -24.82
C PHE A 106 9.70 24.19 -24.54
N ASN A 107 10.02 23.62 -23.39
CA ASN A 107 11.36 23.13 -23.07
C ASN A 107 11.37 21.65 -23.43
N ILE A 108 12.32 21.27 -24.24
CA ILE A 108 12.40 19.94 -24.85
C ILE A 108 13.82 19.41 -24.70
N SER A 109 13.94 18.09 -24.67
CA SER A 109 15.20 17.38 -24.63
C SER A 109 15.26 16.43 -25.83
N GLU A 110 16.24 16.66 -26.70
CA GLU A 110 16.58 15.78 -27.81
C GLU A 110 17.71 14.85 -27.36
N MET A 111 17.54 13.54 -27.56
CA MET A 111 18.51 12.53 -27.21
C MET A 111 19.31 12.15 -28.45
N GLU A 112 20.56 12.59 -28.52
CA GLU A 112 21.47 12.20 -29.59
C GLU A 112 22.25 10.94 -29.18
N LEU A 113 22.22 9.91 -30.04
CA LEU A 113 23.03 8.71 -29.88
C LEU A 113 24.51 9.07 -30.04
N TYR A 114 25.30 8.82 -29.00
CA TYR A 114 26.74 9.02 -28.99
C TYR A 114 27.46 7.68 -28.96
N TYR A 115 28.30 7.44 -29.97
CA TYR A 115 29.15 6.26 -30.06
C TYR A 115 30.58 6.61 -29.67
N ASP A 116 30.96 6.31 -28.43
CA ASP A 116 32.37 6.28 -28.05
C ASP A 116 32.99 4.96 -28.55
N LYS A 117 34.09 5.04 -29.30
CA LYS A 117 34.81 3.87 -29.82
C LYS A 117 35.38 2.96 -28.72
N THR A 118 35.35 3.41 -27.46
CA THR A 118 35.86 2.67 -26.29
C THR A 118 34.77 2.02 -25.44
N MET A 119 33.48 2.26 -25.73
CA MET A 119 32.35 1.68 -24.99
C MET A 119 31.63 0.60 -25.81
N ASP A 120 31.24 -0.49 -25.16
CA ASP A 120 30.52 -1.61 -25.79
C ASP A 120 29.05 -1.30 -26.08
N GLU A 121 28.48 -0.26 -25.45
CA GLU A 121 27.10 0.19 -25.66
C GLU A 121 27.05 1.69 -25.97
N PRO A 122 26.16 2.14 -26.88
CA PRO A 122 25.98 3.56 -27.18
C PRO A 122 25.40 4.30 -25.96
N ASP A 123 25.88 5.51 -25.72
CA ASP A 123 25.35 6.40 -24.70
C ASP A 123 24.43 7.45 -25.35
N TYR A 124 23.59 8.11 -24.55
CA TYR A 124 22.71 9.17 -25.02
C TYR A 124 23.14 10.51 -24.45
N ILE A 125 23.30 11.51 -25.31
CA ILE A 125 23.52 12.89 -24.90
C ILE A 125 22.18 13.62 -24.97
N GLU A 126 21.75 14.15 -23.84
CA GLU A 126 20.57 15.00 -23.74
C GLU A 126 20.93 16.43 -24.15
N LYS A 127 20.26 16.94 -25.18
CA LYS A 127 20.46 18.28 -25.72
C LYS A 127 19.21 19.12 -25.48
N PRO A 128 19.22 19.99 -24.45
CA PRO A 128 18.08 20.82 -24.15
C PRO A 128 17.88 21.88 -25.24
N SER A 129 16.64 22.08 -25.63
CA SER A 129 16.22 23.06 -26.63
C SER A 129 14.94 23.77 -26.19
N ILE A 130 14.67 24.94 -26.76
CA ILE A 130 13.49 25.74 -26.47
C ILE A 130 12.77 26.02 -27.78
N ILE A 131 11.48 25.64 -27.84
CA ILE A 131 10.64 25.82 -29.03
C ILE A 131 9.48 26.76 -28.70
N PRO A 132 9.39 27.93 -29.36
CA PRO A 132 8.23 28.80 -29.24
C PRO A 132 6.94 28.08 -29.68
N LEU A 133 5.82 28.34 -29.01
CA LEU A 133 4.52 27.78 -29.38
C LEU A 133 4.16 28.03 -30.85
N ALA A 134 4.53 29.19 -31.40
CA ALA A 134 4.31 29.54 -32.80
C ALA A 134 5.04 28.61 -33.80
N GLU A 135 6.07 27.89 -33.36
CA GLU A 135 6.86 26.97 -34.18
C GLU A 135 6.48 25.50 -33.98
N ILE A 136 5.49 25.19 -33.14
CA ILE A 136 5.14 23.81 -32.80
C ILE A 136 4.67 23.00 -34.01
N ASP A 137 3.93 23.62 -34.94
CA ASP A 137 3.45 22.96 -36.16
C ASP A 137 4.62 22.54 -37.07
N LYS A 138 5.71 23.31 -37.07
CA LYS A 138 6.93 22.98 -37.82
C LYS A 138 7.62 21.77 -37.20
N LEU A 139 7.69 21.70 -35.87
CA LEU A 139 8.22 20.53 -35.16
C LEU A 139 7.39 19.28 -35.44
N ILE A 140 6.05 19.38 -35.35
CA ILE A 140 5.16 18.24 -35.62
C ILE A 140 5.34 17.74 -37.06
N GLY A 141 5.53 18.64 -38.03
CA GLY A 141 5.81 18.28 -39.42
C GLY A 141 7.17 17.64 -39.67
N GLN A 142 8.06 17.60 -38.67
CA GLN A 142 9.34 16.87 -38.74
C GLN A 142 9.24 15.45 -38.17
N LEU A 143 8.13 15.10 -37.54
CA LEU A 143 7.87 13.75 -37.03
C LEU A 143 7.55 12.80 -38.18
N ASP A 144 7.70 11.51 -37.92
CA ASP A 144 7.34 10.43 -38.84
C ASP A 144 5.86 10.54 -39.27
N GLU A 145 5.59 10.45 -40.58
CA GLU A 145 4.24 10.53 -41.16
C GLU A 145 3.32 9.39 -40.67
N ASP A 146 3.89 8.28 -40.20
CA ASP A 146 3.16 7.14 -39.64
C ASP A 146 2.60 7.41 -38.22
N LEU A 147 2.93 8.55 -37.61
CA LEU A 147 2.42 8.95 -36.29
C LEU A 147 1.06 9.64 -36.40
N PRO A 148 0.19 9.54 -35.37
CA PRO A 148 -1.09 10.23 -35.35
C PRO A 148 -0.91 11.73 -35.06
N LEU A 149 -0.42 12.50 -36.04
CA LEU A 149 0.00 13.90 -35.88
C LEU A 149 -1.12 14.80 -35.34
N ASP A 150 -2.37 14.57 -35.74
CA ASP A 150 -3.54 15.31 -35.25
C ASP A 150 -3.79 15.07 -33.75
N GLU A 151 -3.61 13.83 -33.27
CA GLU A 151 -3.75 13.50 -31.85
C GLU A 151 -2.63 14.15 -31.04
N ILE A 152 -1.39 14.10 -31.54
CA ILE A 152 -0.23 14.76 -30.92
C ILE A 152 -0.47 16.26 -30.80
N LYS A 153 -0.95 16.90 -31.86
CA LYS A 153 -1.29 18.34 -31.86
C LYS A 153 -2.37 18.66 -30.84
N ASN A 154 -3.42 17.85 -30.76
CA ASN A 154 -4.50 18.04 -29.79
C ASN A 154 -3.98 17.93 -28.35
N ASP A 155 -3.12 16.95 -28.06
CA ASP A 155 -2.52 16.78 -26.73
C ASP A 155 -1.59 17.95 -26.37
N LEU A 156 -0.76 18.42 -27.30
CA LEU A 156 0.08 19.60 -27.11
C LEU A 156 -0.74 20.85 -26.79
N MET A 157 -1.82 21.09 -27.53
CA MET A 157 -2.70 22.23 -27.28
C MET A 157 -3.46 22.07 -25.96
N ALA A 158 -3.82 20.85 -25.57
CA ALA A 158 -4.37 20.57 -24.25
C ALA A 158 -3.37 20.88 -23.13
N LEU A 159 -2.09 20.57 -23.33
CA LEU A 159 -1.00 20.89 -22.40
C LEU A 159 -0.81 22.40 -22.24
N VAL A 160 -0.82 23.16 -23.35
CA VAL A 160 -0.76 24.63 -23.34
C VAL A 160 -1.93 25.20 -22.53
N ASN A 161 -3.15 24.73 -22.83
CA ASN A 161 -4.36 25.20 -22.18
C ASN A 161 -4.33 24.96 -20.66
N ILE A 162 -3.94 23.76 -20.21
CA ILE A 162 -3.91 23.47 -18.76
C ILE A 162 -2.80 24.25 -18.05
N CYS A 163 -1.63 24.42 -18.67
CA CYS A 163 -0.54 25.21 -18.11
C CYS A 163 -0.90 26.69 -17.99
N ASN A 164 -1.60 27.27 -18.96
CA ASN A 164 -2.10 28.63 -18.89
C ASN A 164 -3.12 28.79 -17.74
N GLN A 165 -4.07 27.87 -17.61
CA GLN A 165 -5.04 27.93 -16.49
C GLN A 165 -4.35 27.78 -15.12
N ILE A 166 -3.33 26.91 -15.00
CA ILE A 166 -2.52 26.80 -13.78
C ILE A 166 -1.80 28.12 -13.50
N HIS A 167 -1.21 28.75 -14.52
CA HIS A 167 -0.50 30.02 -14.38
C HIS A 167 -1.42 31.14 -13.91
N GLU A 168 -2.61 31.28 -14.49
CA GLU A 168 -3.62 32.25 -14.06
C GLU A 168 -3.97 32.08 -12.58
N ARG A 169 -4.13 30.83 -12.12
CA ARG A 169 -4.38 30.53 -10.69
C ARG A 169 -3.18 30.77 -9.79
N LYS A 170 -1.96 30.72 -10.32
CA LYS A 170 -0.72 31.05 -9.58
C LYS A 170 -0.57 32.55 -9.32
N LEU A 171 -1.26 33.43 -10.07
CA LEU A 171 -1.19 34.88 -9.88
C LEU A 171 -1.64 35.25 -8.45
N GLY A 172 -0.67 35.73 -7.65
CA GLY A 172 -0.90 36.14 -6.25
C GLY A 172 -0.79 35.04 -5.18
N ARG A 173 -0.47 33.78 -5.54
CA ARG A 173 -0.36 32.64 -4.59
C ARG A 173 0.85 31.72 -4.86
N LYS A 174 2.00 32.29 -5.21
CA LYS A 174 3.19 31.53 -5.69
C LYS A 174 3.65 30.43 -4.75
N THR A 175 3.85 30.71 -3.45
CA THR A 175 4.35 29.73 -2.47
C THR A 175 3.39 28.56 -2.28
N HIS A 176 2.11 28.87 -2.06
CA HIS A 176 1.05 27.87 -1.89
C HIS A 176 0.90 26.95 -3.11
N CYS A 177 0.98 27.49 -4.32
CA CYS A 177 0.90 26.67 -5.53
C CYS A 177 2.09 25.72 -5.70
N VAL A 178 3.28 26.10 -5.24
CA VAL A 178 4.47 25.21 -5.24
C VAL A 178 4.26 24.04 -4.28
N GLU A 179 3.62 24.27 -3.12
CA GLU A 179 3.28 23.18 -2.19
C GLU A 179 2.31 22.17 -2.84
N ILE A 180 1.25 22.64 -3.48
CA ILE A 180 0.30 21.77 -4.20
C ILE A 180 0.96 21.03 -5.36
N GLU A 181 1.87 21.69 -6.09
CA GLU A 181 2.64 21.06 -7.16
C GLU A 181 3.57 19.96 -6.62
N ASN A 182 4.22 20.17 -5.48
CA ASN A 182 5.02 19.13 -4.83
C ASN A 182 4.13 17.96 -4.36
N ILE A 183 2.96 18.24 -3.78
CA ILE A 183 1.98 17.20 -3.43
C ILE A 183 1.61 16.39 -4.68
N SER A 184 1.39 17.02 -5.84
CA SER A 184 1.02 16.32 -7.07
C SER A 184 2.07 15.29 -7.53
N LYS A 185 3.36 15.62 -7.39
CA LYS A 185 4.49 14.73 -7.73
C LYS A 185 4.47 13.46 -6.88
N ASP A 186 4.24 13.62 -5.58
CA ASP A 186 4.20 12.49 -4.65
C ASP A 186 2.88 11.71 -4.75
N TYR A 187 1.78 12.40 -5.08
CA TYR A 187 0.43 11.84 -5.07
C TYR A 187 0.27 10.63 -5.99
N LYS A 188 0.95 10.60 -7.15
CA LYS A 188 0.91 9.45 -8.06
C LYS A 188 1.46 8.18 -7.39
N GLY A 189 2.59 8.29 -6.69
CA GLY A 189 3.18 7.20 -5.92
C GLY A 189 2.28 6.74 -4.78
N ILE A 190 1.71 7.70 -4.05
CA ILE A 190 0.78 7.44 -2.93
C ILE A 190 -0.49 6.74 -3.45
N LYS A 191 -1.11 7.25 -4.52
CA LYS A 191 -2.27 6.60 -5.14
C LYS A 191 -1.94 5.19 -5.62
N GLY A 192 -0.76 5.00 -6.21
CA GLY A 192 -0.24 3.68 -6.61
C GLY A 192 -0.13 2.71 -5.43
N LEU A 193 0.45 3.15 -4.31
CA LEU A 193 0.50 2.40 -3.06
C LEU A 193 -0.90 2.02 -2.57
N HIS A 194 -1.83 2.97 -2.49
CA HIS A 194 -3.19 2.71 -1.99
C HIS A 194 -3.97 1.75 -2.90
N ASN A 195 -3.79 1.84 -4.22
CA ASN A 195 -4.34 0.86 -5.16
C ASN A 195 -3.75 -0.55 -4.93
N HIS A 196 -2.44 -0.62 -4.69
CA HIS A 196 -1.77 -1.87 -4.35
C HIS A 196 -2.31 -2.46 -3.04
N LEU A 197 -2.46 -1.65 -1.99
CA LEU A 197 -3.04 -2.08 -0.71
C LEU A 197 -4.44 -2.64 -0.86
N ARG A 198 -5.32 -1.97 -1.63
CA ARG A 198 -6.68 -2.45 -1.91
C ARG A 198 -6.65 -3.82 -2.59
N THR A 199 -5.83 -3.95 -3.63
CA THR A 199 -5.69 -5.21 -4.38
C THR A 199 -5.17 -6.34 -3.46
N THR A 200 -4.18 -6.04 -2.62
CA THR A 200 -3.62 -7.00 -1.67
C THR A 200 -4.63 -7.39 -0.59
N GLN A 201 -5.43 -6.44 -0.10
CA GLN A 201 -6.51 -6.70 0.86
C GLN A 201 -7.58 -7.61 0.27
N GLU A 202 -8.08 -7.32 -0.94
CA GLU A 202 -9.10 -8.12 -1.61
C GLU A 202 -8.63 -9.56 -1.85
N LYS A 203 -7.36 -9.71 -2.29
CA LYS A 203 -6.72 -11.02 -2.44
C LYS A 203 -6.64 -11.75 -1.10
N LEU A 204 -6.14 -11.10 -0.04
CA LEU A 204 -6.04 -11.73 1.28
C LEU A 204 -7.41 -12.16 1.79
N LYS A 205 -8.43 -11.29 1.69
CA LYS A 205 -9.80 -11.58 2.12
C LYS A 205 -10.36 -12.80 1.38
N THR A 206 -10.15 -12.88 0.07
CA THR A 206 -10.54 -14.02 -0.75
C THR A 206 -9.88 -15.32 -0.28
N ILE A 207 -8.56 -15.29 -0.07
CA ILE A 207 -7.80 -16.45 0.43
C ILE A 207 -8.33 -16.91 1.79
N LEU A 208 -8.56 -15.97 2.71
CA LEU A 208 -9.06 -16.29 4.05
C LEU A 208 -10.47 -16.90 3.99
N LEU A 209 -11.37 -16.37 3.16
CA LEU A 209 -12.71 -16.94 2.98
C LEU A 209 -12.65 -18.35 2.40
N GLN A 210 -11.82 -18.58 1.38
CA GLN A 210 -11.59 -19.93 0.84
C GLN A 210 -11.12 -20.90 1.93
N ILE A 211 -10.20 -20.47 2.80
CA ILE A 211 -9.67 -21.31 3.88
C ILE A 211 -10.73 -21.62 4.95
N ILE A 212 -11.63 -20.67 5.21
CA ILE A 212 -12.75 -20.84 6.15
C ILE A 212 -13.80 -21.80 5.61
N GLU A 213 -14.13 -21.71 4.32
CA GLU A 213 -15.25 -22.43 3.70
C GLU A 213 -14.89 -23.85 3.25
N THR A 214 -13.63 -24.11 2.89
CA THR A 214 -13.24 -25.37 2.26
C THR A 214 -12.66 -26.39 3.24
N GLU A 215 -13.04 -27.66 3.08
CA GLU A 215 -12.42 -28.77 3.82
C GLU A 215 -10.93 -28.91 3.42
N ASN A 216 -10.63 -28.84 2.12
CA ASN A 216 -9.26 -28.92 1.56
C ASN A 216 -8.56 -27.56 1.40
N ALA A 217 -8.75 -26.65 2.37
CA ALA A 217 -8.17 -25.30 2.38
C ALA A 217 -6.66 -25.24 2.06
N TYR A 218 -5.89 -26.23 2.53
CA TYR A 218 -4.45 -26.28 2.34
C TYR A 218 -4.00 -26.66 0.92
N GLU A 219 -4.93 -27.12 0.07
CA GLU A 219 -4.67 -27.41 -1.33
C GLU A 219 -4.94 -26.21 -2.25
N SER A 220 -5.63 -25.18 -1.74
CA SER A 220 -5.96 -23.98 -2.51
C SER A 220 -4.71 -23.25 -3.01
N GLU A 221 -4.80 -22.67 -4.21
CA GLU A 221 -3.74 -21.84 -4.78
C GLU A 221 -3.40 -20.66 -3.86
N GLY A 222 -4.42 -20.06 -3.25
CA GLY A 222 -4.27 -18.99 -2.27
C GLY A 222 -3.39 -19.38 -1.08
N PHE A 223 -3.67 -20.52 -0.45
CA PHE A 223 -2.84 -21.03 0.64
C PHE A 223 -1.43 -21.37 0.17
N ARG A 224 -1.28 -22.04 -0.98
CA ARG A 224 0.05 -22.36 -1.54
C ARG A 224 0.88 -21.11 -1.80
N SER A 225 0.27 -20.04 -2.31
CA SER A 225 0.92 -18.75 -2.54
C SER A 225 1.42 -18.13 -1.22
N MET A 226 0.61 -18.15 -0.17
CA MET A 226 1.00 -17.66 1.16
C MET A 226 2.12 -18.52 1.79
N LEU A 227 2.01 -19.85 1.66
CA LEU A 227 3.01 -20.79 2.17
C LEU A 227 4.34 -20.66 1.42
N SER A 228 4.29 -20.48 0.10
CA SER A 228 5.46 -20.24 -0.73
C SER A 228 6.20 -18.99 -0.26
N ARG A 229 5.51 -17.85 -0.12
CA ARG A 229 6.11 -16.62 0.43
C ARG A 229 6.73 -16.86 1.80
N TYR A 230 6.00 -17.50 2.71
CA TYR A 230 6.51 -17.84 4.05
C TYR A 230 7.80 -18.67 4.02
N ASN A 231 7.90 -19.62 3.07
CA ASN A 231 9.09 -20.46 2.92
C ASN A 231 10.29 -19.73 2.32
N TYR A 232 10.06 -18.66 1.57
CA TYR A 232 11.12 -17.79 1.05
C TYR A 232 11.65 -16.79 2.09
N ILE A 233 10.98 -16.59 3.23
CA ILE A 233 11.46 -15.67 4.26
C ILE A 233 12.51 -16.35 5.14
N ASP A 234 13.72 -15.79 5.16
CA ASP A 234 14.79 -16.21 6.06
C ASP A 234 14.43 -15.90 7.51
N LYS A 235 13.97 -16.93 8.24
CA LYS A 235 13.48 -16.81 9.62
C LYS A 235 14.53 -16.31 10.61
N LYS A 236 15.80 -16.51 10.26
CA LYS A 236 16.97 -16.01 10.97
C LYS A 236 18.06 -15.77 9.96
N ILE A 237 18.73 -14.63 10.07
CA ILE A 237 19.88 -14.30 9.23
C ILE A 237 21.09 -14.19 10.16
N LEU A 238 22.17 -14.89 9.82
CA LEU A 238 23.46 -14.73 10.50
C LEU A 238 24.20 -13.56 9.88
N ILE A 239 24.55 -12.56 10.68
CA ILE A 239 25.35 -11.42 10.24
C ILE A 239 26.58 -11.25 11.13
N ILE A 240 27.64 -10.68 10.56
CA ILE A 240 28.82 -10.27 11.35
C ILE A 240 28.52 -8.89 11.95
N ASN A 241 28.53 -8.81 13.28
CA ASN A 241 28.51 -7.54 13.97
C ASN A 241 29.88 -6.88 13.79
N GLN A 242 29.96 -5.87 12.92
CA GLN A 242 31.21 -5.18 12.56
C GLN A 242 31.90 -4.53 13.77
N ASP A 243 31.17 -4.13 14.80
CA ASP A 243 31.73 -3.50 16.00
C ASP A 243 32.32 -4.52 17.00
N LYS A 244 31.91 -5.78 16.90
CA LYS A 244 32.22 -6.82 17.90
C LYS A 244 32.85 -8.08 17.32
N ASP A 245 33.18 -8.07 16.02
CA ASP A 245 33.73 -9.17 15.23
C ASP A 245 33.14 -10.55 15.59
N ARG A 246 31.80 -10.60 15.65
CA ARG A 246 31.07 -11.80 16.08
C ARG A 246 29.86 -12.04 15.21
N LEU A 247 29.57 -13.31 14.97
CA LEU A 247 28.31 -13.73 14.37
C LEU A 247 27.17 -13.45 15.36
N ILE A 248 26.15 -12.75 14.89
CA ILE A 248 24.89 -12.58 15.60
C ILE A 248 23.74 -13.08 14.73
N GLU A 249 22.75 -13.69 15.36
CA GLU A 249 21.47 -13.98 14.72
C GLU A 249 20.61 -12.71 14.73
N LYS A 250 20.13 -12.32 13.55
CA LYS A 250 19.17 -11.24 13.36
C LYS A 250 17.78 -11.85 13.18
N ASP A 251 16.78 -11.27 13.84
CA ASP A 251 15.38 -11.63 13.63
C ASP A 251 14.97 -11.38 12.18
N ILE A 252 14.01 -12.17 11.71
CA ILE A 252 13.45 -12.11 10.34
C ILE A 252 12.99 -10.71 9.91
N PHE A 253 12.55 -9.91 10.88
CA PHE A 253 11.93 -8.62 10.66
C PHE A 253 12.56 -7.63 11.62
N VAL A 254 13.41 -6.74 11.10
CA VAL A 254 14.10 -5.70 11.87
C VAL A 254 13.63 -4.34 11.45
N GLU A 255 13.30 -3.50 12.44
CA GLU A 255 12.73 -2.18 12.23
C GLU A 255 13.52 -1.32 11.23
N ASN A 256 14.84 -1.30 11.37
CA ASN A 256 15.69 -0.52 10.46
C ASN A 256 15.59 -0.99 9.01
N ASP A 257 15.43 -2.29 8.76
CA ASP A 257 15.29 -2.82 7.40
C ASP A 257 13.89 -2.49 6.86
N PHE A 258 12.85 -2.64 7.71
CA PHE A 258 11.49 -2.17 7.40
C PHE A 258 11.46 -0.71 7.01
N LEU A 259 12.31 0.12 7.60
CA LEU A 259 12.40 1.54 7.31
C LEU A 259 13.40 1.86 6.18
N LYS A 260 14.37 0.99 5.83
CA LYS A 260 15.44 1.29 4.85
C LYS A 260 15.11 0.84 3.41
N ASP A 261 14.47 -0.32 3.22
CA ASP A 261 14.36 -0.98 1.90
C ASP A 261 13.15 -0.55 1.04
N ILE A 262 12.48 0.52 1.46
CA ILE A 262 11.16 0.93 1.00
C ILE A 262 11.12 1.44 -0.46
N GLY A 263 12.25 1.92 -0.99
CA GLY A 263 12.33 2.45 -2.36
C GLY A 263 12.80 1.45 -3.43
N LYS A 264 13.27 0.26 -3.03
CA LYS A 264 13.90 -0.72 -3.94
C LYS A 264 13.20 -2.08 -3.96
N MET A 265 12.47 -2.47 -2.91
CA MET A 265 11.59 -3.63 -2.98
C MET A 265 10.27 -3.24 -3.67
N PRO A 266 9.77 -4.04 -4.63
CA PRO A 266 8.42 -3.86 -5.13
C PRO A 266 7.45 -3.88 -3.93
N TYR A 267 6.50 -2.94 -3.88
CA TYR A 267 5.51 -2.82 -2.78
C TYR A 267 4.86 -4.14 -2.37
N GLN A 268 4.79 -5.09 -3.29
CA GLN A 268 4.23 -6.43 -3.11
C GLN A 268 4.88 -7.18 -1.96
N ASP A 269 6.20 -7.16 -1.80
CA ASP A 269 6.85 -8.03 -0.81
C ASP A 269 6.78 -7.45 0.60
N PHE A 270 6.76 -6.12 0.71
CA PHE A 270 6.74 -5.41 1.99
C PHE A 270 5.50 -5.72 2.84
N PHE A 271 4.31 -5.72 2.23
CA PHE A 271 3.07 -6.06 2.95
C PHE A 271 2.84 -7.56 3.02
N ASN A 272 3.13 -8.29 1.93
CA ASN A 272 2.79 -9.71 1.85
C ASN A 272 3.67 -10.59 2.75
N ALA A 273 4.95 -10.25 2.97
CA ALA A 273 5.83 -11.07 3.78
C ALA A 273 5.40 -11.10 5.27
N PRO A 274 5.14 -9.98 5.96
CA PRO A 274 4.66 -9.99 7.34
C PRO A 274 3.28 -10.66 7.49
N ILE A 275 2.37 -10.44 6.53
CA ILE A 275 1.05 -11.07 6.51
C ILE A 275 1.19 -12.58 6.37
N SER A 276 1.98 -13.06 5.40
CA SER A 276 2.20 -14.49 5.16
C SER A 276 2.88 -15.15 6.36
N TYR A 277 3.89 -14.48 6.94
CA TYR A 277 4.54 -14.93 8.16
C TYR A 277 3.57 -15.10 9.32
N CYS A 278 2.82 -14.05 9.66
CA CYS A 278 1.88 -14.10 10.76
C CYS A 278 0.79 -15.14 10.53
N PHE A 279 0.29 -15.24 9.31
CA PHE A 279 -0.76 -16.19 8.95
C PHE A 279 -0.30 -17.64 9.09
N ILE A 280 0.83 -18.01 8.49
CA ILE A 280 1.35 -19.38 8.54
C ILE A 280 1.81 -19.75 9.94
N GLU A 281 2.51 -18.84 10.65
CA GLU A 281 2.84 -19.07 12.06
C GLU A 281 1.58 -19.29 12.90
N TYR A 282 0.51 -18.51 12.67
CA TYR A 282 -0.76 -18.72 13.37
C TYR A 282 -1.35 -20.12 13.13
N LEU A 283 -1.35 -20.60 11.89
CA LEU A 283 -1.94 -21.89 11.52
C LEU A 283 -1.11 -23.10 11.97
N LYS A 284 0.21 -22.99 12.01
CA LYS A 284 1.12 -24.11 12.35
C LYS A 284 0.94 -24.66 13.77
N HIS A 285 0.37 -23.88 14.70
CA HIS A 285 0.19 -24.34 16.08
C HIS A 285 -1.08 -25.18 16.23
N SER A 286 -0.90 -26.51 16.21
CA SER A 286 -1.97 -27.51 16.36
C SER A 286 -2.83 -27.33 17.63
N GLU A 287 -2.22 -26.95 18.76
CA GLU A 287 -2.95 -26.61 20.00
C GLU A 287 -3.94 -25.46 19.82
N TYR A 288 -3.69 -24.57 18.87
CA TYR A 288 -4.50 -23.39 18.63
C TYR A 288 -5.64 -23.63 17.65
N ARG A 289 -5.65 -24.74 16.89
CA ARG A 289 -6.65 -25.08 15.87
C ARG A 289 -6.99 -23.85 15.00
N GLY A 290 -5.93 -23.27 14.42
CA GLY A 290 -5.98 -21.95 13.81
C GLY A 290 -7.05 -21.85 12.72
N LYS A 291 -7.10 -22.85 11.83
CA LYS A 291 -8.10 -22.92 10.75
C LYS A 291 -9.52 -22.95 11.30
N GLU A 292 -9.81 -23.86 12.24
CA GLU A 292 -11.15 -24.09 12.78
C GLU A 292 -11.71 -22.88 13.53
N ARG A 293 -10.83 -21.98 13.95
CA ARG A 293 -11.18 -20.76 14.68
C ARG A 293 -11.32 -19.55 13.79
N LEU A 294 -10.79 -19.57 12.57
CA LEU A 294 -11.08 -18.53 11.59
C LEU A 294 -12.53 -18.66 11.14
N THR A 295 -13.25 -17.54 11.13
CA THR A 295 -14.66 -17.53 10.77
C THR A 295 -15.11 -16.14 10.35
N VAL A 296 -16.34 -16.03 9.87
CA VAL A 296 -16.96 -14.77 9.44
C VAL A 296 -18.03 -14.36 10.45
N CYS A 297 -18.04 -13.08 10.82
CA CYS A 297 -19.07 -12.51 11.68
C CYS A 297 -20.40 -12.42 10.93
N GLN A 298 -21.46 -13.02 11.47
CA GLN A 298 -22.80 -12.99 10.85
C GLN A 298 -23.45 -11.60 10.76
N LYS A 299 -22.86 -10.57 11.41
CA LYS A 299 -23.44 -9.22 11.44
C LYS A 299 -22.70 -8.23 10.53
N CYS A 300 -21.37 -8.22 10.57
CA CYS A 300 -20.56 -7.27 9.80
C CYS A 300 -19.76 -7.93 8.67
N ASN A 301 -19.82 -9.26 8.54
CA ASN A 301 -19.04 -10.04 7.58
C ASN A 301 -17.52 -9.91 7.74
N ASP A 302 -17.04 -9.37 8.86
CA ASP A 302 -15.62 -9.34 9.19
C ASP A 302 -15.10 -10.75 9.53
N ILE A 303 -13.91 -11.05 9.04
CA ILE A 303 -13.18 -12.27 9.39
C ILE A 303 -12.61 -12.11 10.81
N PHE A 304 -12.81 -13.09 11.68
CA PHE A 304 -12.25 -13.03 13.02
C PHE A 304 -11.85 -14.41 13.54
N ILE A 305 -11.02 -14.38 14.58
CA ILE A 305 -10.59 -15.58 15.29
C ILE A 305 -11.50 -15.83 16.49
N LYS A 306 -12.23 -16.94 16.48
CA LYS A 306 -13.06 -17.40 17.61
C LYS A 306 -12.21 -17.65 18.85
N SER A 307 -12.83 -17.49 20.02
CA SER A 307 -12.24 -17.95 21.27
C SER A 307 -12.15 -19.47 21.30
N LYS A 308 -11.03 -20.01 21.80
CA LYS A 308 -10.83 -21.46 21.97
C LYS A 308 -11.86 -22.14 22.89
N PHE A 309 -12.60 -21.36 23.67
CA PHE A 309 -13.60 -21.88 24.61
C PHE A 309 -15.02 -21.92 24.03
N TYR A 310 -15.23 -21.33 22.85
CA TYR A 310 -16.56 -21.11 22.28
C TYR A 310 -16.60 -21.46 20.78
N ASP A 311 -16.80 -22.73 20.47
CA ASP A 311 -16.88 -23.23 19.09
C ASP A 311 -18.05 -22.58 18.30
N TYR A 312 -19.11 -22.20 19.01
CA TYR A 312 -20.32 -21.55 18.48
C TYR A 312 -20.29 -20.02 18.52
N GLN A 313 -19.11 -19.40 18.45
CA GLN A 313 -19.03 -17.94 18.37
C GLN A 313 -19.39 -17.46 16.96
N PHE A 314 -20.56 -16.84 16.81
CA PHE A 314 -21.09 -16.34 15.52
C PHE A 314 -20.77 -14.86 15.23
N PHE A 315 -20.41 -14.09 16.26
CA PHE A 315 -20.16 -12.65 16.16
C PHE A 315 -18.72 -12.31 16.55
N CYS A 316 -18.10 -11.41 15.79
CA CYS A 316 -16.81 -10.84 16.14
C CYS A 316 -16.89 -10.06 17.47
N PRO A 317 -15.76 -9.79 18.14
CA PRO A 317 -15.74 -9.02 19.38
C PRO A 317 -16.50 -7.68 19.27
N SER A 318 -16.37 -6.94 18.17
CA SER A 318 -17.03 -5.63 17.99
C SER A 318 -18.57 -5.73 17.83
N CYS A 319 -19.07 -6.85 17.30
CA CYS A 319 -20.50 -7.10 17.10
C CYS A 319 -21.15 -7.87 18.25
N SER A 320 -20.36 -8.53 19.10
CA SER A 320 -20.86 -9.30 20.24
C SER A 320 -21.54 -8.40 21.25
N ARG A 321 -22.77 -8.76 21.64
CA ARG A 321 -23.56 -8.05 22.66
C ARG A 321 -22.78 -7.89 23.98
N LYS A 322 -21.94 -8.87 24.33
CA LYS A 322 -21.12 -8.85 25.57
C LYS A 322 -20.16 -7.67 25.67
N ASN A 323 -19.74 -7.10 24.53
CA ASN A 323 -18.82 -5.95 24.49
C ASN A 323 -19.55 -4.59 24.42
N ARG A 324 -20.89 -4.61 24.30
CA ARG A 324 -21.74 -3.42 24.40
C ARG A 324 -22.49 -3.34 25.73
N MET A 325 -22.27 -4.32 26.61
CA MET A 325 -22.87 -4.37 27.93
C MET A 325 -22.03 -3.56 28.92
N THR A 326 -22.69 -2.83 29.81
CA THR A 326 -22.02 -2.27 30.99
C THR A 326 -21.47 -3.41 31.88
N PRO A 327 -20.54 -3.13 32.81
CA PRO A 327 -20.08 -4.13 33.77
C PRO A 327 -21.23 -4.81 34.54
N GLU A 328 -22.27 -4.05 34.93
CA GLU A 328 -23.45 -4.59 35.64
C GLU A 328 -24.30 -5.49 34.74
N GLU A 329 -24.54 -5.07 33.50
CA GLU A 329 -25.29 -5.86 32.51
C GLU A 329 -24.56 -7.16 32.18
N ARG A 330 -23.23 -7.10 32.05
CA ARG A 330 -22.39 -8.27 31.81
C ARG A 330 -22.40 -9.21 33.01
N ALA A 331 -22.33 -8.69 34.23
CA ALA A 331 -22.43 -9.49 35.44
C ALA A 331 -23.82 -10.16 35.56
N SER A 332 -24.90 -9.43 35.27
CA SER A 332 -26.27 -9.95 35.21
C SER A 332 -26.43 -11.05 34.17
N TYR A 333 -25.95 -10.81 32.95
CA TYR A 333 -25.94 -11.80 31.87
C TYR A 333 -25.16 -13.06 32.25
N MET A 334 -23.96 -12.93 32.83
CA MET A 334 -23.15 -14.07 33.25
C MET A 334 -23.78 -14.84 34.42
N ARG A 335 -24.49 -14.17 35.34
CA ARG A 335 -25.28 -14.83 36.39
C ARG A 335 -26.41 -15.66 35.79
N GLY A 336 -27.19 -15.10 34.86
CA GLY A 336 -28.25 -15.84 34.16
C GLY A 336 -27.71 -17.01 33.31
N TYR A 337 -26.57 -16.80 32.65
CA TYR A 337 -25.89 -17.85 31.88
C TYR A 337 -25.40 -19.01 32.76
N ARG A 338 -24.77 -18.72 33.90
CA ARG A 338 -24.32 -19.73 34.88
C ARG A 338 -25.49 -20.45 35.57
N ALA A 339 -26.62 -19.78 35.71
CA ALA A 339 -27.85 -20.37 36.22
C ALA A 339 -28.54 -21.28 35.19
N ASN A 340 -28.22 -21.16 33.90
CA ASN A 340 -28.86 -21.94 32.84
C ASN A 340 -28.54 -23.45 32.95
N PRO A 341 -29.55 -24.32 33.13
CA PRO A 341 -29.35 -25.75 33.32
C PRO A 341 -28.63 -26.45 32.16
N ILE A 342 -28.82 -25.96 30.93
CA ILE A 342 -28.19 -26.53 29.72
C ILE A 342 -26.67 -26.30 29.73
N VAL A 343 -26.23 -25.14 30.24
CA VAL A 343 -24.81 -24.80 30.38
C VAL A 343 -24.17 -25.69 31.45
N LYS A 344 -24.82 -25.85 32.62
CA LYS A 344 -24.36 -26.78 33.67
C LYS A 344 -24.26 -28.22 33.19
N LYS A 345 -25.19 -28.68 32.34
CA LYS A 345 -25.18 -30.04 31.78
C LYS A 345 -24.05 -30.24 30.76
N ARG A 346 -23.65 -29.18 30.05
CA ARG A 346 -22.52 -29.18 29.09
C ARG A 346 -21.16 -29.11 29.79
N GLU A 347 -21.04 -28.33 30.86
CA GLU A 347 -19.82 -28.26 31.68
C GLU A 347 -19.54 -29.56 32.45
N ARG A 348 -20.58 -30.32 32.84
CA ARG A 348 -20.42 -31.65 33.47
C ARG A 348 -20.02 -32.78 32.51
N LYS A 349 -20.07 -32.54 31.19
CA LYS A 349 -19.71 -33.52 30.15
C LYS A 349 -18.33 -33.27 29.54
N ARG A 350 -17.67 -32.18 29.91
CA ARG A 350 -16.26 -31.91 29.66
C ARG A 350 -15.49 -32.25 30.93
#